data_AF-A0A2E3PB94-F1
#
_entry.id   AF-A0A2E3PB94-F1
#
_cell.length_a   1.000
_cell.length_b   1.000
_cell.length_c   1.000
_cell.angle_alpha   90.00
_cell.angle_beta   90.00
_cell.angle_gamma   90.00
#
_symmetry.space_group_name_H-M   'P 1'
#
loop_
_entity.id
_entity.type
_entity.pdbx_description
1 polymer ?
#
loop_
_entity_poly.entity_id
_entity_poly.type
_entity_poly.pdbx_seq_one_letter_code
_entity_poly.pdbx_strand_id
1 'polypeptide(L)'
;MRRIASVSLIALGLSAPAPVNAGQPLHESMVECAVLFELLLGEQSFIPGQNEMIDLFVAGAKEMRREAEERSSARYVRKTSAQKVETWHLRWDAGNWDQPANRGELGEWVEYCFSLADHLELKQP
;
A
#
# COMPACT_ATOMS: atom_id res chain seq x y z
N MET A 1 47.55 -17.56 29.86
CA MET A 1 46.59 -16.43 29.95
C MET A 1 45.57 -16.58 28.83
N ARG A 2 44.35 -17.07 29.12
CA ARG A 2 43.25 -17.21 28.15
C ARG A 2 42.50 -15.88 28.08
N ARG A 3 42.50 -15.21 26.92
CA ARG A 3 41.63 -14.08 26.64
C ARG A 3 40.39 -14.62 25.92
N ILE A 4 39.28 -14.69 26.64
CA ILE A 4 37.96 -14.97 26.07
C ILE A 4 37.51 -13.65 25.45
N ALA A 5 37.49 -13.58 24.12
CA ALA A 5 36.93 -12.44 23.40
C ALA A 5 35.41 -12.61 23.35
N SER A 6 34.72 -11.69 24.01
CA SER A 6 33.26 -11.53 23.96
C SER A 6 32.83 -11.21 22.53
N VAL A 7 32.08 -12.11 21.90
CA VAL A 7 31.35 -11.81 20.66
C VAL A 7 29.99 -11.26 21.06
N SER A 8 29.87 -9.94 21.07
CA SER A 8 28.58 -9.25 21.03
C SER A 8 28.50 -8.53 19.70
N LEU A 9 27.73 -9.07 18.77
CA LEU A 9 27.17 -8.31 17.65
C LEU A 9 25.70 -8.70 17.50
N ILE A 10 24.86 -8.04 18.30
CA ILE A 10 23.44 -7.88 18.04
C ILE A 10 23.32 -6.63 17.18
N ALA A 11 23.01 -6.82 15.90
CA ALA A 11 22.51 -5.77 15.01
C ALA A 11 21.75 -6.43 13.86
N LEU A 12 20.64 -7.12 14.17
CA LEU A 12 19.61 -7.36 13.17
C LEU A 12 18.90 -6.03 12.95
N GLY A 13 19.32 -5.38 11.88
CA GLY A 13 18.88 -4.05 11.48
C GLY A 13 17.37 -3.96 11.33
N LEU A 14 16.86 -2.86 11.86
CA LEU A 14 15.59 -2.26 11.52
C LEU A 14 15.50 -2.04 10.01
N SER A 15 14.48 -2.61 9.39
CA SER A 15 13.88 -2.05 8.19
C SER A 15 12.49 -2.64 8.03
N ALA A 16 11.55 -2.15 8.85
CA ALA A 16 10.19 -2.01 8.36
C ALA A 16 10.28 -1.00 7.21
N PRO A 17 9.96 -1.38 5.95
CA PRO A 17 10.03 -0.45 4.86
C PRO A 17 8.84 0.52 4.93
N ALA A 18 8.95 1.54 5.80
CA ALA A 18 8.26 2.82 5.61
C ALA A 18 8.44 3.27 4.15
N PRO A 19 7.51 4.05 3.54
CA PRO A 19 7.42 4.22 2.08
C PRO A 19 8.69 4.81 1.45
N VAL A 20 9.67 3.96 1.16
CA VAL A 20 10.84 4.27 0.34
C VAL A 20 10.40 4.06 -1.10
N ASN A 21 9.72 5.07 -1.66
CA ASN A 21 9.41 5.12 -3.09
C ASN A 21 10.08 6.33 -3.77
N ALA A 22 11.25 6.75 -3.28
CA ALA A 22 12.13 7.65 -4.02
C ALA A 22 12.61 6.93 -5.29
N GLY A 23 11.86 7.06 -6.40
CA GLY A 23 12.19 6.50 -7.71
C GLY A 23 11.16 5.52 -8.29
N GLN A 24 10.10 5.14 -7.55
CA GLN A 24 9.04 4.29 -8.13
C GLN A 24 8.27 5.09 -9.20
N PRO A 25 8.01 4.50 -10.39
CA PRO A 25 7.17 5.15 -11.39
C PRO A 25 5.78 5.49 -10.83
N LEU A 26 5.27 6.65 -11.20
CA LEU A 26 3.97 7.14 -10.75
C LEU A 26 2.83 6.13 -11.00
N HIS A 27 2.81 5.51 -12.19
CA HIS A 27 1.80 4.51 -12.54
C HIS A 27 1.86 3.25 -11.67
N GLU A 28 3.04 2.86 -11.20
CA GLU A 28 3.19 1.74 -10.27
C GLU A 28 2.67 2.10 -8.87
N SER A 29 2.92 3.34 -8.42
CA SER A 29 2.39 3.85 -7.15
C SER A 29 0.86 3.90 -7.13
N MET A 30 0.24 4.29 -8.25
CA MET A 30 -1.21 4.23 -8.41
C MET A 30 -1.75 2.79 -8.35
N VAL A 31 -1.05 1.82 -8.95
CA VAL A 31 -1.44 0.40 -8.85
C VAL A 31 -1.35 -0.08 -7.40
N GLU A 32 -0.26 0.26 -6.69
CA GLU A 32 -0.05 -0.12 -5.29
C GLU A 32 -1.15 0.43 -4.37
N CYS A 33 -1.53 1.70 -4.56
CA CYS A 33 -2.61 2.32 -3.81
C CYS A 33 -4.00 1.80 -4.17
N ALA A 34 -4.26 1.51 -5.45
CA ALA A 34 -5.51 0.89 -5.86
C ALA A 34 -5.69 -0.49 -5.20
N VAL A 35 -4.63 -1.29 -5.17
CA VAL A 35 -4.66 -2.60 -4.50
C VAL A 35 -4.85 -2.45 -2.98
N LEU A 36 -4.18 -1.48 -2.34
CA LEU A 36 -4.36 -1.25 -0.91
C LEU A 36 -5.82 -0.96 -0.57
N PHE A 37 -6.46 -0.04 -1.30
CA PHE A 37 -7.87 0.30 -1.07
C PHE A 37 -8.79 -0.91 -1.32
N GLU A 38 -8.55 -1.70 -2.39
CA GLU A 38 -9.30 -2.94 -2.63
C GLU A 38 -9.17 -3.94 -1.46
N LEU A 39 -7.97 -4.10 -0.91
CA LEU A 39 -7.73 -5.01 0.22
C LEU A 39 -8.39 -4.51 1.52
N LEU A 40 -8.37 -3.20 1.78
CA LEU A 40 -9.03 -2.60 2.95
C LEU A 40 -10.55 -2.73 2.89
N LEU A 41 -11.12 -2.74 1.69
CA LEU A 41 -12.54 -2.99 1.46
C LEU A 41 -12.88 -4.48 1.67
N GLY A 42 -12.01 -5.40 1.27
CA GLY A 42 -12.26 -6.85 1.33
C GLY A 42 -13.23 -7.33 0.24
N GLU A 43 -13.67 -8.58 0.33
CA GLU A 43 -14.50 -9.24 -0.71
C GLU A 43 -16.00 -8.88 -0.67
N GLN A 44 -16.38 -7.95 0.19
CA GLN A 44 -17.77 -7.59 0.44
C GLN A 44 -18.33 -6.68 -0.67
N SER A 45 -19.62 -6.84 -0.96
CA SER A 45 -20.35 -5.96 -1.87
C SER A 45 -20.85 -4.74 -1.11
N PHE A 46 -20.62 -3.55 -1.65
CA PHE A 46 -21.01 -2.28 -1.04
C PHE A 46 -22.19 -1.63 -1.75
N ILE A 47 -23.06 -0.97 -0.98
CA ILE A 47 -24.12 -0.13 -1.52
C ILE A 47 -23.58 1.31 -1.60
N PRO A 48 -23.50 1.93 -2.78
CA PRO A 48 -23.03 3.31 -2.92
C PRO A 48 -23.85 4.28 -2.07
N GLY A 49 -23.19 5.25 -1.42
CA GLY A 49 -23.83 6.30 -0.63
C GLY A 49 -24.17 5.90 0.81
N GLN A 50 -23.86 4.66 1.22
CA GLN A 50 -24.13 4.20 2.59
C GLN A 50 -23.00 4.59 3.56
N ASN A 51 -21.77 4.75 3.05
CA ASN A 51 -20.60 5.10 3.85
C ASN A 51 -19.60 5.86 2.98
N GLU A 52 -19.41 7.15 3.29
CA GLU A 52 -18.56 8.05 2.52
C GLU A 52 -17.11 7.55 2.44
N MET A 53 -16.56 6.96 3.50
CA MET A 53 -15.19 6.43 3.48
C MET A 53 -15.06 5.22 2.55
N ILE A 54 -16.07 4.35 2.52
CA ILE A 54 -16.12 3.20 1.61
C ILE A 54 -16.24 3.70 0.17
N ASP A 55 -17.12 4.67 -0.07
CA ASP A 55 -17.30 5.27 -1.40
C ASP A 55 -16.00 5.92 -1.89
N LEU A 56 -15.27 6.61 -1.00
CA LEU A 56 -13.95 7.19 -1.27
C LEU A 56 -12.91 6.14 -1.65
N PHE A 57 -12.82 5.02 -0.92
CA PHE A 57 -11.89 3.95 -1.27
C PHE A 57 -12.26 3.27 -2.60
N VAL A 58 -13.54 3.03 -2.86
CA VAL A 58 -14.01 2.45 -4.13
C VAL A 58 -13.67 3.37 -5.30
N ALA A 59 -13.98 4.67 -5.18
CA ALA A 59 -13.70 5.64 -6.22
C ALA A 59 -12.18 5.83 -6.42
N GLY A 60 -11.43 5.97 -5.32
CA GLY A 60 -9.98 6.11 -5.35
C GLY A 60 -9.29 4.93 -6.04
N ALA A 61 -9.67 3.70 -5.68
CA ALA A 61 -9.11 2.50 -6.31
C ALA A 61 -9.38 2.45 -7.82
N LYS A 62 -10.62 2.77 -8.22
CA LYS A 62 -11.04 2.79 -9.62
C LYS A 62 -10.27 3.83 -10.44
N GLU A 63 -10.19 5.07 -9.95
CA GLU A 63 -9.54 6.16 -10.68
C GLU A 63 -8.02 5.98 -10.75
N MET A 64 -7.38 5.52 -9.67
CA MET A 64 -5.96 5.19 -9.71
C MET A 64 -5.65 4.08 -10.70
N ARG A 65 -6.51 3.05 -10.77
CA ARG A 65 -6.35 1.98 -11.77
C ARG A 65 -6.50 2.52 -13.18
N ARG A 66 -7.55 3.31 -13.45
CA ARG A 66 -7.77 3.95 -14.77
C ARG A 66 -6.55 4.78 -15.18
N GLU A 67 -6.09 5.67 -14.31
CA GLU A 67 -4.95 6.55 -14.59
C GLU A 67 -3.64 5.77 -14.77
N ALA A 68 -3.43 4.70 -14.00
CA ALA A 68 -2.28 3.80 -14.20
C ALA A 68 -2.33 3.10 -15.57
N GLU A 69 -3.51 2.69 -16.03
CA GLU A 69 -3.68 2.07 -17.34
C GLU A 69 -3.38 3.06 -18.47
N GLU A 70 -3.84 4.31 -18.34
CA GLU A 70 -3.58 5.39 -19.31
C GLU A 70 -2.09 5.72 -19.42
N ARG A 71 -1.35 5.67 -18.31
CA ARG A 71 0.09 5.97 -18.27
C ARG A 71 0.98 4.77 -18.55
N SER A 72 0.43 3.56 -18.65
CA SER A 72 1.19 2.34 -18.90
C SER A 72 0.45 1.40 -19.87
N SER A 73 -0.25 0.39 -19.35
CA SER A 73 -1.19 -0.45 -20.09
C SER A 73 -2.02 -1.31 -19.13
N ALA A 74 -3.21 -1.74 -19.56
CA ALA A 74 -4.03 -2.71 -18.82
C ALA A 74 -3.29 -4.05 -18.55
N ARG A 75 -2.36 -4.45 -19.42
CA ARG A 75 -1.54 -5.65 -19.20
C ARG A 75 -0.54 -5.45 -18.05
N TYR A 76 0.12 -4.30 -18.01
CA TYR A 76 1.05 -3.96 -16.94
C TYR A 76 0.30 -3.87 -15.62
N VAL A 77 -0.78 -3.07 -15.56
CA VAL A 77 -1.60 -2.89 -14.36
C VAL A 77 -2.07 -4.22 -13.78
N ARG A 78 -2.65 -5.12 -14.59
CA ARG A 78 -3.06 -6.45 -14.11
C ARG A 78 -1.91 -7.27 -13.51
N LYS A 79 -0.75 -7.28 -14.18
CA LYS A 79 0.42 -8.03 -13.70
C LYS A 79 0.93 -7.45 -12.38
N THR A 80 1.06 -6.14 -12.32
CA THR A 80 1.57 -5.42 -11.15
C THR A 80 0.59 -5.50 -9.99
N SER A 81 -0.73 -5.42 -10.23
CA SER A 81 -1.75 -5.61 -9.19
C SER A 81 -1.59 -6.95 -8.49
N ALA A 82 -1.44 -8.04 -9.25
CA ALA A 82 -1.24 -9.37 -8.65
C ALA A 82 0.03 -9.43 -7.79
N GLN A 83 1.12 -8.77 -8.21
CA GLN A 83 2.35 -8.69 -7.42
C GLN A 83 2.20 -7.83 -6.16
N LYS A 84 1.46 -6.72 -6.25
CA LYS A 84 1.22 -5.82 -5.12
C LYS A 84 0.27 -6.45 -4.10
N VAL A 85 -0.69 -7.29 -4.51
CA VAL A 85 -1.52 -8.07 -3.57
C VAL A 85 -0.65 -8.94 -2.67
N GLU A 86 0.25 -9.74 -3.26
CA GLU A 86 1.19 -10.57 -2.50
C GLU A 86 2.10 -9.73 -1.59
N THR A 87 2.58 -8.60 -2.10
CA THR A 87 3.41 -7.67 -1.31
C THR A 87 2.66 -7.13 -0.10
N TRP A 88 1.39 -6.76 -0.27
CA TRP A 88 0.55 -6.26 0.81
C TRP A 88 0.24 -7.33 1.86
N HIS A 89 -0.03 -8.58 1.45
CA HIS A 89 -0.17 -9.68 2.41
C HIS A 89 1.09 -9.91 3.22
N LEU A 90 2.26 -9.93 2.57
CA LEU A 90 3.54 -10.04 3.27
C LEU A 90 3.79 -8.90 4.26
N ARG A 91 3.44 -7.66 3.88
CA ARG A 91 3.52 -6.50 4.79
C ARG A 91 2.53 -6.62 5.94
N TRP A 92 1.32 -7.09 5.69
CA TRP A 92 0.30 -7.29 6.72
C TRP A 92 0.77 -8.27 7.79
N ASP A 93 1.31 -9.41 7.35
CA ASP A 93 1.83 -10.45 8.24
C ASP A 93 3.07 -9.98 9.00
N ALA A 94 4.03 -9.37 8.30
CA ALA A 94 5.26 -8.87 8.90
C ALA A 94 5.02 -7.72 9.89
N GLY A 95 4.09 -6.83 9.56
CA GLY A 95 3.67 -5.72 10.40
C GLY A 95 2.69 -6.13 11.51
N ASN A 96 2.16 -7.35 11.47
CA ASN A 96 1.15 -7.85 12.40
C ASN A 96 -0.02 -6.85 12.53
N TRP A 97 -0.54 -6.42 11.38
CA TRP A 97 -1.54 -5.35 11.28
C TRP A 97 -2.95 -5.79 11.68
N ASP A 98 -3.16 -7.07 11.99
CA ASP A 98 -4.38 -7.51 12.68
C ASP A 98 -4.52 -6.83 14.04
N GLN A 99 -3.40 -6.52 14.70
CA GLN A 99 -3.40 -5.78 15.96
C GLN A 99 -3.46 -4.26 15.68
N PRO A 100 -4.52 -3.56 16.13
CA PRO A 100 -4.67 -2.12 15.85
C PRO A 100 -3.48 -1.27 16.30
N ALA A 101 -2.79 -1.66 17.37
CA ALA A 101 -1.62 -0.96 17.89
C ALA A 101 -0.43 -0.94 16.92
N ASN A 102 -0.39 -1.83 15.92
CA ASN A 102 0.72 -1.96 14.97
C ASN A 102 0.43 -1.29 13.61
N ARG A 103 -0.74 -0.65 13.44
CA ARG A 103 -1.19 -0.10 12.15
C ARG A 103 -0.61 1.28 11.80
N GLY A 104 0.45 1.72 12.49
CA GLY A 104 1.07 3.02 12.22
C GLY A 104 1.50 3.16 10.76
N GLU A 105 2.29 2.19 10.28
CA GLU A 105 2.77 2.16 8.89
C GLU A 105 1.62 2.00 7.88
N LEU A 106 0.60 1.20 8.20
CA LEU A 106 -0.59 1.08 7.36
C LEU A 106 -1.29 2.44 7.21
N GLY A 107 -1.36 3.22 8.29
CA GLY A 107 -1.89 4.59 8.28
C GLY A 107 -1.09 5.52 7.36
N GLU A 108 0.24 5.48 7.44
CA GLU A 108 1.13 6.27 6.57
C GLU A 108 0.92 5.94 5.09
N TRP A 109 0.71 4.66 4.77
CA TRP A 109 0.40 4.24 3.40
C TRP A 109 -0.96 4.72 2.90
N VAL A 110 -1.99 4.67 3.76
CA VAL A 110 -3.31 5.21 3.42
C VAL A 110 -3.23 6.72 3.18
N GLU A 111 -2.52 7.45 4.05
CA GLU A 111 -2.29 8.89 3.89
C GLU A 111 -1.53 9.21 2.59
N TYR A 112 -0.47 8.45 2.29
CA TYR A 112 0.26 8.56 1.03
C TYR A 112 -0.66 8.38 -0.18
N CYS A 113 -1.55 7.37 -0.16
CA CYS A 113 -2.45 7.11 -1.26
C CYS A 113 -3.48 8.24 -1.45
N PHE A 114 -4.00 8.81 -0.37
CA PHE A 114 -4.85 9.99 -0.46
C PHE A 114 -4.10 11.22 -0.99
N SER A 115 -2.89 11.46 -0.49
CA SER A 115 -2.03 12.55 -0.97
C SER A 115 -1.71 12.41 -2.47
N LEU A 116 -1.48 11.18 -2.93
CA LEU A 116 -1.25 10.88 -4.35
C LEU A 116 -2.50 11.15 -5.19
N ALA A 117 -3.67 10.73 -4.72
CA ALA A 117 -4.94 10.97 -5.42
C ALA A 117 -5.23 12.47 -5.59
N ASP A 118 -5.01 13.23 -4.51
CA ASP A 118 -5.19 14.68 -4.48
C ASP A 118 -4.20 15.39 -5.41
N HIS A 119 -2.92 15.02 -5.35
CA HIS A 119 -1.87 15.58 -6.22
C HIS A 119 -2.15 15.37 -7.71
N LEU A 120 -2.82 14.27 -8.06
CA LEU A 120 -3.18 13.93 -9.43
C LEU A 120 -4.57 14.45 -9.84
N GLU A 121 -5.26 15.17 -8.95
CA GLU A 121 -6.62 15.67 -9.15
C GLU A 121 -7.58 14.55 -9.63
N LEU A 122 -7.37 13.33 -9.13
CA LEU A 122 -8.22 12.19 -9.50
C LEU A 122 -9.64 12.49 -9.02
N LYS A 123 -10.60 12.42 -9.96
CA LYS A 123 -11.99 12.75 -9.69
C LYS A 123 -12.51 11.91 -8.53
N GLN A 124 -12.65 12.55 -7.38
CA GLN A 124 -13.51 12.03 -6.34
C GLN A 124 -14.97 12.31 -6.75
N PRO A 125 -15.91 11.41 -6.42
CA PRO A 125 -17.31 11.55 -6.81
C PRO A 125 -17.91 12.89 -6.35
#